data_AF-A0A2W4J9E1-F1
#
_entry.id   AF-A0A2W4J9E1-F1
#
_cell.length_a   1.000
_cell.length_b   1.000
_cell.length_c   1.000
_cell.angle_alpha   90.00
_cell.angle_beta   90.00
_cell.angle_gamma   90.00
#
_symmetry.space_group_name_H-M   'P 1'
#
loop_
_entity.id
_entity.type
_entity.pdbx_description
1 polymer ?
#
loop_
_entity_poly.entity_id
_entity_poly.type
_entity_poly.pdbx_seq_one_letter_code
_entity_poly.pdbx_strand_id
1 'polypeptide(L)'
;MDSLLYALCAVIGGVAFAYLLPLALRHPNPARTAITVATGSFTVGIAIANPVVSDVIDRVMGLPNLARVIAHGYAIVIAASAEAMLLFLALPAEQARPRVSRRIVASAIAYGGMVTLWLVTYAVAPTARLTVDFARVPTVAAYLAIYLSAFVAFTVDIARMCWWFARVAGRSWLSRGLRITAVGACFGLAYCVNKALYLGGVWLDVEPIGVALYIIKHGDVDLYVGFMWRHLK
;
A
#
# COMPACT_ATOMS: atom_id res chain seq x y z
N MET A 1 -18.96 -7.57 2.83
CA MET A 1 -18.08 -8.56 2.15
C MET A 1 -16.61 -8.24 2.42
N ASP A 2 -16.25 -6.96 2.45
CA ASP A 2 -14.86 -6.50 2.65
C ASP A 2 -14.22 -7.01 3.94
N SER A 3 -14.91 -6.95 5.08
CA SER A 3 -14.34 -7.36 6.39
C SER A 3 -13.86 -8.82 6.44
N LEU A 4 -14.50 -9.72 5.68
CA LEU A 4 -14.06 -11.12 5.58
C LEU A 4 -12.74 -11.22 4.82
N LEU A 5 -12.59 -10.45 3.73
CA LEU A 5 -11.35 -10.42 2.96
C LEU A 5 -10.18 -9.88 3.81
N TYR A 6 -10.40 -8.78 4.54
CA TYR A 6 -9.40 -8.24 5.47
C TYR A 6 -8.99 -9.27 6.54
N ALA A 7 -9.96 -9.98 7.12
CA ALA A 7 -9.69 -11.02 8.11
C ALA A 7 -8.92 -12.21 7.54
N LEU A 8 -9.30 -12.70 6.36
CA LEU A 8 -8.58 -13.79 5.68
C LEU A 8 -7.15 -13.39 5.35
N CYS A 9 -6.94 -12.17 4.82
CA CYS A 9 -5.59 -11.64 4.56
C CYS A 9 -4.78 -11.51 5.85
N ALA A 10 -5.39 -11.05 6.95
CA ALA A 10 -4.73 -10.98 8.26
C ALA A 10 -4.29 -12.37 8.75
N VAL A 11 -5.14 -13.38 8.63
CA VAL A 11 -4.81 -14.76 9.04
C VAL A 11 -3.66 -15.32 8.19
N ILE A 12 -3.72 -15.18 6.87
CA ILE A 12 -2.66 -15.65 5.96
C ILE A 12 -1.34 -14.94 6.28
N GLY A 13 -1.37 -13.61 6.44
CA GLY A 13 -0.22 -12.82 6.86
C GLY A 13 0.33 -13.28 8.21
N GLY A 14 -0.56 -13.52 9.18
CA GLY A 14 -0.20 -13.94 10.53
C GLY A 14 0.47 -15.31 10.56
N VAL A 15 -0.01 -16.26 9.77
CA VAL A 15 0.62 -17.58 9.60
C VAL A 15 2.02 -17.43 9.00
N ALA A 16 2.17 -16.62 7.95
CA ALA A 16 3.48 -16.36 7.35
C ALA A 16 4.44 -15.66 8.33
N PHE A 17 3.95 -14.70 9.11
CA PHE A 17 4.73 -14.02 10.13
C PHE A 17 5.15 -14.96 11.25
N ALA A 18 4.22 -15.78 11.76
CA ALA A 18 4.50 -16.77 12.81
C ALA A 18 5.53 -17.82 12.36
N TYR A 19 5.56 -18.15 11.06
CA TYR A 19 6.59 -19.01 10.48
C TYR A 19 7.95 -18.30 10.35
N LEU A 20 7.96 -17.06 9.86
CA LEU A 20 9.20 -16.30 9.60
C LEU A 20 9.86 -15.73 10.86
N LEU A 21 9.09 -15.44 11.92
CA LEU A 21 9.59 -14.81 13.13
C LEU A 21 10.63 -15.68 13.87
N PRO A 22 10.37 -16.95 14.22
CA PRO A 22 11.37 -17.82 14.82
C PRO A 22 12.61 -18.00 13.93
N LEU A 23 12.42 -18.06 12.61
CA LEU A 23 13.52 -18.21 11.64
C LEU A 23 14.42 -16.96 11.58
N ALA A 24 13.85 -15.77 11.74
CA ALA A 24 14.60 -14.52 11.80
C ALA A 24 15.34 -14.35 13.12
N LEU A 25 14.73 -14.79 14.23
CA LEU A 25 15.35 -14.73 15.56
C LEU A 25 16.49 -15.73 15.72
N ARG A 26 16.35 -16.96 15.22
CA ARG A 26 17.38 -18.01 15.33
C ARG A 26 18.59 -17.78 14.42
N HIS A 27 18.35 -17.20 13.24
CA HIS A 27 19.40 -16.98 12.24
C HIS A 27 19.26 -15.57 11.67
N PRO A 28 19.82 -14.57 12.38
CA PRO A 28 19.70 -13.17 12.00
C PRO A 28 20.35 -12.93 10.63
N ASN A 29 19.57 -12.40 9.70
CA ASN A 29 20.04 -11.97 8.40
C ASN A 29 19.24 -10.72 8.00
N PRO A 30 19.87 -9.61 7.58
CA PRO A 30 19.17 -8.38 7.22
C PRO A 30 18.01 -8.57 6.24
N ALA A 31 18.17 -9.40 5.20
CA ALA A 31 17.09 -9.68 4.25
C ALA A 31 15.94 -10.45 4.90
N ARG A 32 16.26 -11.40 5.79
CA ARG A 32 15.26 -12.19 6.53
C ARG A 32 14.51 -11.34 7.54
N THR A 33 15.22 -10.49 8.28
CA THR A 33 14.61 -9.54 9.20
C THR A 33 13.66 -8.60 8.44
N ALA A 34 14.08 -8.09 7.29
CA ALA A 34 13.26 -7.20 6.49
C ALA A 34 11.96 -7.87 6.00
N ILE A 35 11.99 -9.11 5.48
CA ILE A 35 10.76 -9.80 5.08
C ILE A 35 9.86 -10.17 6.27
N THR A 36 10.45 -10.51 7.42
CA THR A 36 9.68 -10.75 8.66
C THR A 36 8.98 -9.48 9.12
N VAL A 37 9.66 -8.33 9.10
CA VAL A 37 9.05 -7.03 9.41
C VAL A 37 7.94 -6.71 8.40
N ALA A 38 8.18 -6.88 7.10
CA ALA A 38 7.17 -6.65 6.07
C ALA A 38 5.91 -7.50 6.32
N THR A 39 6.08 -8.78 6.64
CA THR A 39 4.96 -9.71 6.85
C THR A 39 4.21 -9.42 8.15
N GLY A 40 4.93 -9.07 9.23
CA GLY A 40 4.31 -8.65 10.49
C GLY A 40 3.54 -7.34 10.34
N SER A 41 4.14 -6.35 9.67
CA SER A 41 3.50 -5.08 9.35
C SER A 41 2.27 -5.26 8.45
N PHE A 42 2.31 -6.17 7.48
CA PHE A 42 1.15 -6.52 6.67
C PHE A 42 0.01 -7.07 7.53
N THR A 43 0.32 -8.02 8.41
CA THR A 43 -0.65 -8.65 9.31
C THR A 43 -1.33 -7.62 10.20
N VAL A 44 -0.57 -6.75 10.86
CA VAL A 44 -1.13 -5.74 11.76
C VAL A 44 -1.86 -4.66 10.97
N GLY A 45 -1.26 -4.16 9.89
CA GLY A 45 -1.85 -3.12 9.05
C GLY A 45 -3.19 -3.54 8.44
N ILE A 46 -3.29 -4.76 7.91
CA ILE A 46 -4.53 -5.26 7.32
C ILE A 46 -5.60 -5.56 8.38
N ALA A 47 -5.21 -5.99 9.58
CA ALA A 47 -6.14 -6.16 10.70
C ALA A 47 -6.73 -4.81 11.13
N ILE A 48 -5.90 -3.77 11.24
CA ILE A 48 -6.35 -2.41 11.59
C ILE A 48 -7.21 -1.80 10.48
N ALA A 49 -6.89 -2.07 9.21
CA ALA A 49 -7.66 -1.59 8.06
C ALA A 49 -9.04 -2.25 7.91
N ASN A 50 -9.33 -3.30 8.68
CA ASN A 50 -10.67 -3.90 8.70
C ASN A 50 -11.69 -2.87 9.20
N PRO A 51 -12.80 -2.60 8.47
CA PRO A 51 -13.78 -1.58 8.84
C PRO A 51 -14.29 -1.68 10.29
N VAL A 52 -14.50 -2.91 10.78
CA VAL A 52 -14.98 -3.14 12.15
C VAL A 52 -13.93 -2.72 13.17
N VAL A 53 -12.67 -3.09 12.93
CA VAL A 53 -11.55 -2.80 13.82
C VAL A 53 -11.20 -1.31 13.76
N SER A 54 -11.17 -0.72 12.57
CA SER A 54 -10.89 0.70 12.39
C SER A 54 -11.90 1.58 13.11
N ASP A 55 -13.19 1.25 12.99
CA ASP A 55 -14.25 2.01 13.65
C ASP A 55 -14.19 1.88 15.18
N VAL A 56 -13.81 0.71 15.70
CA VAL A 56 -13.59 0.52 17.14
C VAL A 56 -12.42 1.37 17.62
N ILE A 57 -11.28 1.34 16.92
CA ILE A 57 -10.08 2.13 17.27
C ILE A 57 -10.41 3.62 17.29
N ASP A 58 -11.02 4.13 16.23
CA ASP A 58 -11.34 5.57 16.12
C ASP A 58 -12.31 6.02 17.22
N ARG A 59 -13.31 5.19 17.56
CA ARG A 59 -14.26 5.47 18.65
C ARG A 59 -13.61 5.45 20.03
N VAL A 60 -12.82 4.41 20.33
CA VAL A 60 -12.19 4.24 21.66
C VAL A 60 -11.14 5.32 21.91
N MET A 61 -10.37 5.69 20.89
CA MET A 61 -9.34 6.72 21.00
C MET A 61 -9.91 8.14 20.88
N GLY A 62 -11.17 8.29 20.43
CA GLY A 62 -11.79 9.59 20.20
C GLY A 62 -11.14 10.39 19.06
N LEU A 63 -10.42 9.71 18.16
CA LEU A 63 -9.62 10.32 17.10
C LEU A 63 -10.06 9.80 15.73
N PRO A 64 -10.84 10.57 14.96
CA PRO A 64 -11.33 10.14 13.65
C PRO A 64 -10.17 9.98 12.65
N ASN A 65 -10.25 8.92 11.84
CA ASN A 65 -9.24 8.51 10.87
C ASN A 65 -7.91 7.98 11.45
N LEU A 66 -7.79 7.82 12.77
CA LEU A 66 -6.56 7.33 13.40
C LEU A 66 -6.16 5.96 12.87
N ALA A 67 -7.10 5.00 12.85
CA ALA A 67 -6.87 3.66 12.35
C ALA A 67 -6.38 3.67 10.90
N ARG A 68 -6.91 4.58 10.09
CA ARG A 68 -6.53 4.74 8.68
C ARG A 68 -5.11 5.30 8.54
N VAL A 69 -4.75 6.31 9.32
CA VAL A 69 -3.38 6.85 9.33
C VAL A 69 -2.39 5.76 9.74
N ILE A 70 -2.71 4.98 10.79
CA ILE A 70 -1.90 3.84 11.23
C ILE A 70 -1.79 2.79 10.12
N ALA A 71 -2.90 2.42 9.47
CA ALA A 71 -2.89 1.45 8.37
C ALA A 71 -2.04 1.92 7.18
N HIS A 72 -2.10 3.20 6.81
CA HIS A 72 -1.22 3.77 5.79
C HIS A 72 0.25 3.77 6.21
N GLY A 73 0.54 4.01 7.50
CA GLY A 73 1.88 3.86 8.07
C GLY A 73 2.42 2.43 7.91
N TYR A 74 1.60 1.44 8.24
CA TYR A 74 1.95 0.03 7.99
C TYR A 74 2.18 -0.26 6.51
N ALA A 75 1.38 0.30 5.59
CA ALA A 75 1.61 0.17 4.15
C ALA A 75 3.01 0.67 3.72
N ILE A 76 3.44 1.82 4.25
CA ILE A 76 4.77 2.37 4.00
C ILE A 76 5.86 1.46 4.59
N VAL A 77 5.68 0.93 5.80
CA VAL A 77 6.65 0.02 6.43
C VAL A 77 6.80 -1.28 5.65
N ILE A 78 5.69 -1.85 5.16
CA ILE A 78 5.69 -3.05 4.31
C ILE A 78 6.54 -2.80 3.07
N ALA A 79 6.26 -1.69 2.37
CA ALA A 79 6.97 -1.31 1.16
C ALA A 79 8.48 -1.13 1.41
N ALA A 80 8.85 -0.29 2.38
CA ALA A 80 10.24 -0.02 2.71
C ALA A 80 11.00 -1.30 3.13
N SER A 81 10.33 -2.20 3.85
CA SER A 81 10.91 -3.47 4.29
C SER A 81 11.05 -4.48 3.14
N ALA A 82 10.09 -4.55 2.22
CA ALA A 82 10.17 -5.39 1.03
C ALA A 82 11.33 -4.93 0.12
N GLU A 83 11.49 -3.63 -0.10
CA GLU A 83 12.62 -3.08 -0.84
C GLU A 83 13.95 -3.31 -0.13
N ALA A 84 13.98 -3.17 1.21
CA ALA A 84 15.18 -3.45 1.98
C ALA A 84 15.61 -4.91 1.83
N MET A 85 14.66 -5.86 1.90
CA MET A 85 14.95 -7.26 1.60
C MET A 85 15.59 -7.40 0.23
N LEU A 86 14.98 -6.82 -0.81
CA LEU A 86 15.47 -6.94 -2.19
C LEU A 86 16.86 -6.31 -2.37
N LEU A 87 17.15 -5.19 -1.71
CA LEU A 87 18.47 -4.57 -1.71
C LEU A 87 19.52 -5.43 -1.02
N PHE A 88 19.20 -6.03 0.13
CA PHE A 88 20.10 -6.94 0.83
C PHE A 88 20.31 -8.28 0.09
N LEU A 89 19.40 -8.64 -0.83
CA LEU A 89 19.59 -9.78 -1.73
C LEU A 89 20.42 -9.42 -2.98
N ALA A 90 20.30 -8.20 -3.51
CA ALA A 90 21.06 -7.77 -4.70
C ALA A 90 22.49 -7.35 -4.41
N LEU A 91 22.76 -6.81 -3.23
CA LEU A 91 23.98 -6.05 -2.96
C LEU A 91 24.68 -6.51 -1.67
N PRO A 92 26.01 -6.36 -1.59
CA PRO A 92 26.73 -6.47 -0.33
C PRO A 92 26.15 -5.53 0.74
N ALA A 93 26.17 -5.96 2.00
CA ALA A 93 25.54 -5.23 3.10
C ALA A 93 26.06 -3.79 3.25
N GLU A 94 27.34 -3.55 2.99
CA GLU A 94 27.97 -2.22 3.03
C GLU A 94 27.36 -1.24 2.03
N GLN A 95 26.96 -1.73 0.86
CA GLN A 95 26.31 -0.92 -0.19
C GLN A 95 24.78 -0.87 -0.03
N ALA A 96 24.18 -1.89 0.58
CA ALA A 96 22.75 -1.95 0.81
C ALA A 96 22.31 -1.03 1.96
N ARG A 97 23.05 -1.01 3.09
CA ARG A 97 22.68 -0.25 4.31
C ARG A 97 22.43 1.24 4.05
N PRO A 98 23.30 2.00 3.34
CA PRO A 98 23.05 3.41 3.09
C PRO A 98 21.81 3.64 2.21
N ARG A 99 21.57 2.77 1.22
CA ARG A 99 20.40 2.86 0.34
C ARG A 99 19.10 2.58 1.12
N VAL A 100 19.11 1.57 1.98
CA VAL A 100 17.99 1.25 2.86
C VAL A 100 17.72 2.39 3.85
N SER A 101 18.77 2.94 4.47
CA SER A 101 18.63 4.08 5.39
C SER A 101 18.01 5.29 4.71
N ARG A 102 18.44 5.65 3.49
CA ARG A 102 17.81 6.73 2.71
C ARG A 102 16.34 6.49 2.43
N ARG A 103 15.96 5.26 2.07
CA ARG A 103 14.55 4.87 1.85
C ARG A 103 13.73 4.95 3.14
N ILE A 104 14.29 4.51 4.27
CA ILE A 104 13.64 4.63 5.59
C ILE A 104 13.44 6.10 5.97
N VAL A 105 14.45 6.95 5.78
CA VAL A 105 14.34 8.40 6.06
C VAL A 105 13.29 9.04 5.16
N ALA A 106 13.29 8.76 3.86
CA ALA A 106 12.27 9.26 2.94
C ALA A 106 10.86 8.80 3.34
N SER A 107 10.72 7.54 3.74
CA SER A 107 9.47 6.96 4.25
C SER A 107 8.99 7.67 5.53
N ALA A 108 9.91 7.92 6.46
CA ALA A 108 9.62 8.60 7.71
C ALA A 108 9.21 10.07 7.49
N ILE A 109 9.86 10.77 6.56
CA ILE A 109 9.49 12.14 6.17
C ILE A 109 8.09 12.16 5.54
N ALA A 110 7.82 11.26 4.58
CA ALA A 110 6.51 11.18 3.94
C ALA A 110 5.40 10.87 4.95
N TYR A 111 5.61 9.89 5.83
CA TYR A 111 4.66 9.54 6.87
C TYR A 111 4.49 10.65 7.91
N GLY A 112 5.56 11.33 8.31
CA GLY A 112 5.51 12.50 9.17
C GLY A 112 4.64 13.60 8.57
N GLY A 113 4.82 13.91 7.28
CA GLY A 113 3.97 14.86 6.55
C GLY A 113 2.50 14.44 6.51
N MET A 114 2.21 13.15 6.32
CA MET A 114 0.86 12.61 6.40
C MET A 114 0.24 12.77 7.79
N VAL A 115 0.99 12.49 8.86
CA VAL A 115 0.52 12.68 10.25
C VAL A 115 0.24 14.16 10.52
N THR A 116 1.13 15.06 10.10
CA THR A 116 0.92 16.50 10.23
C THR A 116 -0.35 16.96 9.51
N LEU A 117 -0.56 16.54 8.26
CA LEU A 117 -1.77 16.88 7.50
C LEU A 117 -3.04 16.32 8.12
N TRP A 118 -2.98 15.12 8.70
CA TRP A 118 -4.11 14.57 9.46
C TRP A 118 -4.42 15.39 10.71
N LEU A 119 -3.40 15.78 11.50
CA LEU A 119 -3.60 16.63 12.68
C LEU A 119 -4.19 18.00 12.30
N VAL A 120 -3.71 18.60 11.21
CA VAL A 120 -4.29 19.85 10.68
C VAL A 120 -5.73 19.63 10.25
N THR A 121 -6.02 18.56 9.50
CA THR A 121 -7.38 18.21 9.06
C THR A 121 -8.31 18.01 10.26
N TYR A 122 -7.84 17.32 11.30
CA TYR A 122 -8.59 17.12 12.53
C TYR A 122 -8.96 18.44 13.21
N ALA A 123 -8.07 19.44 13.21
CA ALA A 123 -8.32 20.76 13.78
C ALA A 123 -9.30 21.61 12.95
N VAL A 124 -9.21 21.57 11.61
CA VAL A 124 -9.98 22.48 10.73
C VAL A 124 -11.26 21.86 10.17
N ALA A 125 -11.33 20.53 10.07
CA ALA A 125 -12.42 19.77 9.48
C ALA A 125 -12.56 18.39 10.15
N PRO A 126 -12.95 18.32 11.44
CA PRO A 126 -12.94 17.08 12.23
C PRO A 126 -13.87 15.99 11.69
N THR A 127 -14.89 16.34 10.90
CA THR A 127 -15.81 15.39 10.25
C THR A 127 -15.30 14.88 8.91
N ALA A 128 -14.22 15.47 8.38
CA ALA A 128 -13.66 15.05 7.10
C ALA A 128 -13.00 13.67 7.23
N ARG A 129 -13.39 12.76 6.33
CA ARG A 129 -12.73 11.46 6.20
C ARG A 129 -11.53 11.61 5.28
N LEU A 130 -10.45 10.89 5.54
CA LEU A 130 -9.30 10.85 4.62
C LEU A 130 -9.58 9.94 3.41
N THR A 131 -10.68 10.21 2.70
CA THR A 131 -11.09 9.58 1.45
C THR A 131 -11.09 10.60 0.32
N VAL A 132 -11.12 10.09 -0.90
CA VAL A 132 -11.23 10.92 -2.10
C VAL A 132 -12.53 11.73 -2.16
N ASP A 133 -13.57 11.33 -1.43
CA ASP A 133 -14.85 12.05 -1.35
C ASP A 133 -14.70 13.41 -0.64
N PHE A 134 -13.71 13.54 0.24
CA PHE A 134 -13.36 14.78 0.93
C PHE A 134 -12.18 15.51 0.26
N ALA A 135 -11.82 15.17 -0.97
CA ALA A 135 -10.71 15.79 -1.68
C ALA A 135 -10.88 17.30 -1.94
N ARG A 136 -12.08 17.86 -1.78
CA ARG A 136 -12.28 19.33 -1.78
C ARG A 136 -11.69 20.02 -0.55
N VAL A 137 -11.42 19.28 0.52
CA VAL A 137 -10.65 19.79 1.67
C VAL A 137 -9.16 19.72 1.30
N PRO A 138 -8.44 20.86 1.18
CA PRO A 138 -7.07 20.86 0.65
C PRO A 138 -6.08 20.00 1.43
N THR A 139 -6.25 19.92 2.76
CA THR A 139 -5.39 19.09 3.62
C THR A 139 -5.61 17.59 3.40
N VAL A 140 -6.85 17.18 3.09
CA VAL A 140 -7.18 15.80 2.71
C VAL A 140 -6.61 15.47 1.33
N ALA A 141 -6.74 16.37 0.36
CA ALA A 141 -6.15 16.20 -0.97
C ALA A 141 -4.62 16.07 -0.89
N ALA A 142 -3.96 16.96 -0.14
CA ALA A 142 -2.52 16.90 0.07
C ALA A 142 -2.09 15.60 0.77
N TYR A 143 -2.84 15.15 1.78
CA TYR A 143 -2.59 13.89 2.47
C TYR A 143 -2.64 12.71 1.49
N LEU A 144 -3.69 12.64 0.67
CA LEU A 144 -3.88 11.57 -0.30
C LEU A 144 -2.83 11.64 -1.41
N ALA A 145 -2.42 12.83 -1.84
CA ALA A 145 -1.36 12.99 -2.85
C ALA A 145 0.00 12.46 -2.33
N ILE A 146 0.38 12.79 -1.09
CA ILE A 146 1.60 12.25 -0.47
C ILE A 146 1.51 10.74 -0.35
N TYR A 147 0.38 10.21 0.14
CA TYR A 147 0.18 8.77 0.26
C TYR A 147 0.28 8.05 -1.08
N LEU A 148 -0.45 8.53 -2.10
CA LEU A 148 -0.49 7.89 -3.42
C LEU A 148 0.86 7.98 -4.12
N SER A 149 1.55 9.12 -4.06
CA SER A 149 2.88 9.27 -4.65
C SER A 149 3.91 8.33 -4.03
N ALA A 150 3.93 8.23 -2.69
CA ALA A 150 4.79 7.27 -1.99
C ALA A 150 4.44 5.83 -2.39
N PHE A 151 3.15 5.49 -2.38
CA PHE A 151 2.68 4.16 -2.75
C PHE A 151 3.05 3.79 -4.20
N VAL A 152 2.90 4.71 -5.14
CA VAL A 152 3.32 4.51 -6.54
C VAL A 152 4.82 4.27 -6.62
N ALA A 153 5.63 5.13 -6.01
CA ALA A 153 7.09 4.99 -6.02
C ALA A 153 7.54 3.60 -5.54
N PHE A 154 7.03 3.17 -4.38
CA PHE A 154 7.36 1.86 -3.82
C PHE A 154 6.86 0.69 -4.68
N THR A 155 5.63 0.79 -5.16
CA THR A 155 5.02 -0.31 -5.91
C THR A 155 5.70 -0.48 -7.28
N VAL A 156 6.11 0.62 -7.91
CA VAL A 156 6.93 0.61 -9.12
C VAL A 156 8.29 -0.05 -8.86
N ASP A 157 8.97 0.30 -7.78
CA ASP A 157 10.28 -0.27 -7.45
C ASP A 157 10.18 -1.76 -7.13
N ILE A 158 9.20 -2.18 -6.33
CA ILE A 158 8.91 -3.60 -6.06
C ILE A 158 8.62 -4.34 -7.36
N ALA A 159 7.74 -3.81 -8.23
CA ALA A 159 7.41 -4.45 -9.50
C ALA A 159 8.66 -4.66 -10.37
N ARG A 160 9.48 -3.61 -10.52
CA ARG A 160 10.73 -3.66 -11.32
C ARG A 160 11.73 -4.67 -10.75
N MET A 161 11.99 -4.60 -9.44
CA MET A 161 12.97 -5.47 -8.79
C MET A 161 12.51 -6.93 -8.80
N CYS A 162 11.27 -7.21 -8.41
CA CYS A 162 10.73 -8.57 -8.43
C CYS A 162 10.72 -9.15 -9.85
N TRP A 163 10.35 -8.37 -10.86
CA TRP A 163 10.38 -8.81 -12.25
C TRP A 163 11.80 -9.12 -12.74
N TRP A 164 12.77 -8.27 -12.39
CA TRP A 164 14.16 -8.49 -12.74
C TRP A 164 14.74 -9.73 -12.04
N PHE A 165 14.56 -9.85 -10.72
CA PHE A 165 15.03 -11.03 -9.97
C PHE A 165 14.36 -12.32 -10.39
N ALA A 166 13.08 -12.28 -10.79
CA ALA A 166 12.40 -13.46 -11.30
C ALA A 166 13.05 -14.02 -12.57
N ARG A 167 13.71 -13.18 -13.38
CA ARG A 167 14.42 -13.60 -14.59
C ARG A 167 15.76 -14.25 -14.30
N VAL A 168 16.43 -13.81 -13.23
CA VAL A 168 17.79 -14.27 -12.87
C VAL A 168 17.76 -15.41 -11.84
N ALA A 169 16.65 -15.57 -11.10
CA ALA A 169 16.51 -16.63 -10.11
C ALA A 169 16.52 -18.02 -10.75
N GLY A 170 17.59 -18.80 -10.50
CA GLY A 170 17.74 -20.17 -11.01
C GLY A 170 16.77 -21.21 -10.40
N ARG A 171 16.00 -20.85 -9.35
CA ARG A 171 15.01 -21.74 -8.71
C ARG A 171 13.60 -21.38 -9.18
N SER A 172 12.90 -22.36 -9.76
CA SER A 172 11.56 -22.19 -10.35
C SER A 172 10.51 -21.66 -9.37
N TRP A 173 10.50 -22.14 -8.12
CA TRP A 173 9.55 -21.68 -7.09
C TRP A 173 9.76 -20.23 -6.66
N LEU A 174 11.02 -19.81 -6.48
CA LEU A 174 11.34 -18.42 -6.13
C LEU A 174 10.98 -17.47 -7.28
N SER A 175 11.31 -17.87 -8.52
CA SER A 175 10.95 -17.10 -9.72
C SER A 175 9.43 -16.90 -9.82
N ARG A 176 8.63 -17.95 -9.57
CA ARG A 176 7.16 -17.84 -9.55
C ARG A 176 6.65 -16.88 -8.49
N GLY A 177 7.15 -16.98 -7.25
CA GLY A 177 6.77 -16.08 -6.17
C GLY A 177 7.06 -14.61 -6.52
N LEU A 178 8.24 -14.33 -7.07
CA LEU A 178 8.61 -12.98 -7.51
C LEU A 178 7.73 -12.46 -8.66
N ARG A 179 7.34 -13.30 -9.62
CA ARG A 179 6.42 -12.90 -10.69
C ARG A 179 5.03 -12.60 -10.14
N ILE A 180 4.52 -13.43 -9.24
CA ILE A 180 3.22 -13.21 -8.59
C ILE A 180 3.24 -11.88 -7.83
N THR A 181 4.31 -11.60 -7.07
CA THR A 181 4.48 -10.31 -6.38
C THR A 181 4.53 -9.14 -7.36
N ALA A 182 5.26 -9.26 -8.47
CA ALA A 182 5.33 -8.21 -9.48
C ALA A 182 3.95 -7.93 -10.12
N VAL A 183 3.17 -8.99 -10.42
CA VAL A 183 1.80 -8.85 -10.93
C VAL A 183 0.89 -8.19 -9.88
N GLY A 184 0.98 -8.60 -8.63
CA GLY A 184 0.25 -7.96 -7.52
C GLY A 184 0.58 -6.47 -7.37
N ALA A 185 1.85 -6.11 -7.53
CA ALA A 185 2.29 -4.72 -7.54
C ALA A 185 1.67 -3.94 -8.72
N CYS A 186 1.58 -4.53 -9.92
CA CYS A 186 0.88 -3.89 -11.04
C CYS A 186 -0.60 -3.59 -10.74
N PHE A 187 -1.31 -4.49 -10.05
CA PHE A 187 -2.68 -4.20 -9.58
C PHE A 187 -2.72 -3.04 -8.57
N GLY A 188 -1.74 -2.95 -7.68
CA GLY A 188 -1.58 -1.80 -6.78
C GLY A 188 -1.39 -0.48 -7.54
N LEU A 189 -0.61 -0.48 -8.63
CA LEU A 189 -0.44 0.69 -9.49
C LEU A 189 -1.74 1.07 -10.20
N ALA A 190 -2.50 0.10 -10.72
CA ALA A 190 -3.79 0.35 -11.34
C ALA A 190 -4.77 1.00 -10.34
N TYR A 191 -4.78 0.54 -9.08
CA TYR A 191 -5.54 1.16 -8.00
C TYR A 191 -5.11 2.62 -7.76
N CYS A 192 -3.80 2.91 -7.74
CA CYS A 192 -3.30 4.28 -7.60
C CYS A 192 -3.69 5.18 -8.76
N VAL A 193 -3.62 4.69 -10.00
CA VAL A 193 -4.06 5.44 -11.19
C VAL A 193 -5.54 5.79 -11.04
N ASN A 194 -6.39 4.84 -10.68
CA ASN A 194 -7.81 5.10 -10.42
C ASN A 194 -8.01 6.19 -9.35
N LYS A 195 -7.30 6.09 -8.21
CA LYS A 195 -7.39 7.08 -7.14
C LYS A 195 -6.86 8.46 -7.54
N ALA A 196 -5.79 8.53 -8.32
CA ALA A 196 -5.23 9.77 -8.83
C ALA A 196 -6.16 10.45 -9.84
N LEU A 197 -6.79 9.67 -10.73
CA LEU A 197 -7.81 10.18 -11.66
C LEU A 197 -9.03 10.72 -10.93
N TYR A 198 -9.51 10.01 -9.91
CA TYR A 198 -10.61 10.51 -9.08
C TYR A 198 -10.21 11.81 -8.36
N LEU A 199 -9.02 11.84 -7.76
CA LEU A 199 -8.49 13.03 -7.10
C LEU A 199 -8.40 14.21 -8.08
N GLY A 200 -7.87 14.00 -9.29
CA GLY A 200 -7.80 15.03 -10.33
C GLY A 200 -9.18 15.48 -10.83
N GLY A 201 -10.12 14.55 -11.02
CA GLY A 201 -11.49 14.85 -11.46
C GLY A 201 -12.22 15.78 -10.49
N VAL A 202 -12.09 15.55 -9.18
CA VAL A 202 -12.68 16.44 -8.15
C VAL A 202 -12.16 17.87 -8.26
N TRP A 203 -10.90 18.09 -8.63
CA TRP A 203 -10.32 19.42 -8.78
C TRP A 203 -10.60 20.08 -10.14
N LEU A 204 -11.00 19.30 -11.14
CA LEU A 204 -11.42 19.78 -12.46
C LEU A 204 -12.95 19.93 -12.58
N ASP A 205 -13.68 19.75 -11.48
CA ASP A 205 -15.15 19.66 -11.44
C ASP A 205 -15.73 18.66 -12.46
N VAL A 206 -14.99 17.58 -12.73
CA VAL A 206 -15.44 16.44 -13.55
C VAL A 206 -15.76 15.29 -12.61
N GLU A 207 -17.04 14.91 -12.51
CA GLU A 207 -17.45 13.78 -11.66
C GLU A 207 -16.80 12.47 -12.15
N PRO A 208 -15.97 11.80 -11.33
CA PRO A 208 -15.40 10.52 -11.70
C PRO A 208 -16.43 9.42 -11.39
N ILE A 209 -17.10 8.91 -12.43
CA ILE A 209 -17.89 7.68 -12.27
C ILE A 209 -16.87 6.54 -12.16
N GLY A 210 -16.81 5.90 -10.99
CA GLY A 210 -15.78 4.93 -10.62
C GLY A 210 -15.57 3.81 -11.66
N VAL A 211 -14.40 3.18 -11.59
CA VAL A 211 -14.06 2.00 -12.42
C VAL A 211 -15.07 0.89 -12.16
N ALA A 212 -16.07 0.77 -13.02
CA ALA A 212 -16.98 -0.36 -13.03
C ALA A 212 -16.33 -1.48 -13.86
N LEU A 213 -15.75 -2.46 -13.18
CA LEU A 213 -15.45 -3.77 -13.77
C LEU A 213 -16.78 -4.46 -14.09
N TYR A 214 -17.37 -4.14 -15.24
CA TYR A 214 -18.52 -4.88 -15.75
C TYR A 214 -18.03 -6.22 -16.32
N ILE A 215 -18.37 -7.32 -15.65
CA ILE A 215 -18.31 -8.66 -16.24
C ILE A 215 -19.65 -8.89 -16.94
N ILE A 216 -19.75 -8.52 -18.22
CA ILE A 216 -20.85 -9.01 -19.06
C ILE A 216 -20.41 -10.37 -19.61
N LYS A 217 -21.13 -11.42 -19.22
CA LYS A 217 -20.83 -12.79 -19.62
C LYS A 217 -21.41 -13.05 -21.01
N HIS A 218 -20.58 -13.17 -22.05
CA HIS A 218 -20.95 -13.87 -23.29
C HIS A 218 -19.74 -14.24 -24.15
N GLY A 219 -19.39 -15.53 -24.19
CA GLY A 219 -18.52 -16.09 -25.25
C GLY A 219 -17.05 -15.67 -25.26
N ASP A 220 -16.34 -16.21 -26.26
CA ASP A 220 -14.87 -16.28 -26.32
C ASP A 220 -14.21 -14.94 -26.68
N VAL A 221 -13.73 -14.30 -25.62
CA VAL A 221 -12.65 -13.32 -25.53
C VAL A 221 -12.89 -11.95 -26.17
N ASP A 222 -13.14 -10.97 -25.30
CA ASP A 222 -12.71 -9.57 -25.49
C ASP A 222 -12.43 -8.90 -24.12
N LEU A 223 -11.24 -8.29 -24.00
CA LEU A 223 -10.76 -7.57 -22.83
C LEU A 223 -10.63 -6.08 -23.19
N TYR A 224 -11.54 -5.25 -22.68
CA TYR A 224 -11.45 -3.79 -22.85
C TYR A 224 -11.30 -3.08 -21.50
N VAL A 225 -10.24 -2.28 -21.39
CA VAL A 225 -10.00 -1.31 -20.32
C VAL A 225 -10.34 0.06 -20.90
N GLY A 226 -11.51 0.61 -20.56
CA GLY A 226 -11.98 1.90 -21.10
C GLY A 226 -12.34 2.90 -19.99
N PHE A 227 -11.85 4.13 -20.13
CA PHE A 227 -12.19 5.28 -19.29
C PHE A 227 -13.33 6.06 -19.95
N MET A 228 -14.44 6.32 -19.24
CA MET A 228 -15.52 7.15 -19.76
C MET A 228 -15.76 8.34 -18.82
N TRP A 229 -15.63 9.55 -19.36
CA TRP A 229 -15.80 10.81 -18.66
C TRP A 229 -17.12 11.45 -19.08
N ARG A 230 -17.90 12.02 -18.15
CA ARG A 230 -19.10 12.81 -18.48
C ARG A 230 -18.88 14.24 -17.99
N HIS A 231 -18.88 15.19 -18.92
CA HIS A 231 -18.90 16.61 -18.58
C HIS A 231 -20.32 17.00 -18.15
N LEU A 232 -20.44 17.72 -17.02
CA LEU A 232 -21.66 18.45 -16.70
C LEU A 232 -21.61 19.79 -17.45
N LYS A 233 -22.70 20.06 -18.18
CA LYS A 233 -23.04 21.41 -18.64
C LYS A 233 -23.62 22.20 -17.49
#